data_AF-A0A523YG50-F1
#
_entry.id   AF-A0A523YG50-F1
#
_cell.length_a   1.000
_cell.length_b   1.000
_cell.length_c   1.000
_cell.angle_alpha   90.00
_cell.angle_beta   90.00
_cell.angle_gamma   90.00
#
_symmetry.space_group_name_H-M   'P 1'
#
loop_
_entity.id
_entity.type
_entity.pdbx_description
1 polymer ?
#
loop_
_entity_poly.entity_id
_entity_poly.type
_entity_poly.pdbx_seq_one_letter_code
_entity_poly.pdbx_strand_id
1 'polypeptide(L)'
;MDINRRDFLQIAAALGLLGATGGTNLFAGEAGKERIKKLSFSDVVDFEAKGKATILHICDLHAHIKPLYWREPSTLISAKNLVGTPGFICGDSFESYYGIESGSLDQYFDTHNNFEALAEKFGKMGGIAHMKPIIDHVKKERGKENVLLLDSGDTWQGTAVALKTKGAAIVDAQN
;
A
#
# COMPACT_ATOMS: atom_id res chain seq x y z
N MET A 1 23.30 1.80 -44.81
CA MET A 1 22.33 0.69 -44.94
C MET A 1 21.00 1.35 -45.15
N ASP A 2 20.52 1.39 -46.40
CA ASP A 2 19.34 2.16 -46.76
C ASP A 2 18.08 1.34 -46.46
N ILE A 3 17.38 1.72 -45.38
CA ILE A 3 16.13 1.07 -44.98
C ILE A 3 15.05 1.54 -45.95
N ASN A 4 14.58 0.65 -46.82
CA ASN A 4 13.46 0.96 -47.70
C ASN A 4 12.12 0.86 -46.93
N ARG A 5 11.04 1.42 -47.49
CA ARG A 5 9.70 1.41 -46.85
C ARG A 5 9.24 0.02 -46.42
N ARG A 6 9.55 -1.02 -47.18
CA ARG A 6 9.18 -2.41 -46.90
C ARG A 6 9.98 -2.98 -45.73
N ASP A 7 11.26 -2.65 -45.63
CA ASP A 7 12.11 -3.06 -44.52
C ASP A 7 11.67 -2.35 -43.23
N PHE A 8 11.33 -1.06 -43.31
CA PHE A 8 10.75 -0.31 -42.20
C PHE A 8 9.42 -0.92 -41.73
N LEU A 9 8.52 -1.28 -42.66
CA LEU A 9 7.24 -1.92 -42.32
C LEU A 9 7.44 -3.31 -41.72
N GLN A 10 8.43 -4.08 -42.16
CA GLN A 10 8.76 -5.39 -41.59
C GLN A 10 9.36 -5.28 -40.20
N ILE A 11 10.27 -4.33 -39.99
CA ILE A 11 10.84 -4.05 -38.66
C ILE A 11 9.75 -3.54 -37.73
N ALA A 12 8.91 -2.60 -38.17
CA ALA A 12 7.80 -2.08 -37.39
C ALA A 12 6.73 -3.15 -37.09
N ALA A 13 6.50 -4.12 -37.99
CA ALA A 13 5.61 -5.25 -37.73
C ALA A 13 6.23 -6.26 -36.74
N ALA A 14 7.53 -6.57 -36.89
CA ALA A 14 8.26 -7.43 -35.95
C ALA A 14 8.37 -6.82 -34.55
N LEU A 15 8.41 -5.49 -34.47
CA LEU A 15 8.34 -4.70 -33.24
C LEU A 15 6.90 -4.36 -32.81
N GLY A 16 5.88 -4.86 -33.52
CA GLY A 16 4.48 -4.69 -33.16
C GLY A 16 3.95 -3.24 -33.13
N LEU A 17 4.56 -2.33 -33.90
CA LEU A 17 4.19 -0.91 -34.01
C LEU A 17 3.09 -0.64 -35.03
N LEU A 18 2.74 -1.61 -35.88
CA LEU A 18 1.73 -1.47 -36.93
C LEU A 18 0.55 -2.42 -36.69
N GLY A 19 -0.19 -2.17 -35.60
CA GLY A 19 -1.56 -2.65 -35.44
C GLY A 19 -2.53 -1.68 -36.11
N ALA A 20 -3.12 -2.07 -37.25
CA ALA A 20 -4.19 -1.31 -37.88
C ALA A 20 -5.45 -1.40 -36.99
N THR A 21 -5.98 -0.23 -36.62
CA THR A 21 -7.25 0.02 -35.90
C THR A 21 -7.31 -0.43 -34.44
N GLY A 22 -7.12 0.53 -33.52
CA GLY A 22 -7.39 0.39 -32.08
C GLY A 22 -6.15 0.02 -31.26
N GLY A 23 -5.61 1.00 -30.55
CA GLY A 23 -4.29 0.92 -29.92
C GLY A 23 -4.07 -0.27 -29.00
N THR A 24 -2.92 -0.92 -29.15
CA THR A 24 -2.20 -1.62 -28.08
C THR A 24 -0.71 -1.69 -28.44
N ASN A 25 0.14 -1.21 -27.54
CA ASN A 25 1.60 -1.37 -27.60
C ASN A 25 1.95 -2.84 -27.39
N LEU A 26 2.64 -3.46 -28.36
CA LEU A 26 3.01 -4.87 -28.36
C LEU A 26 4.35 -5.18 -27.66
N PHE A 27 4.93 -4.22 -26.92
CA PHE A 27 6.00 -4.48 -25.93
C PHE A 27 5.51 -4.46 -24.48
N ALA A 28 4.22 -4.24 -24.25
CA ALA A 28 3.63 -4.67 -23.00
C ALA A 28 3.38 -6.18 -23.15
N GLY A 29 4.31 -6.99 -22.63
CA GLY A 29 4.00 -8.38 -22.31
C GLY A 29 2.70 -8.44 -21.49
N GLU A 30 2.10 -9.61 -21.33
CA GLU A 30 0.84 -9.73 -20.58
C GLU A 30 0.90 -9.13 -19.15
N ALA A 31 2.10 -8.90 -18.60
CA ALA A 31 2.37 -8.11 -17.40
C ALA A 31 2.06 -6.59 -17.48
N GLY A 32 2.02 -6.00 -18.68
CA GLY A 32 1.74 -4.57 -18.91
C GLY A 32 0.27 -4.25 -19.27
N LYS A 33 -0.59 -5.27 -19.28
CA LYS A 33 -2.05 -5.13 -19.44
C LYS A 33 -2.83 -5.35 -18.15
N GLU A 34 -2.16 -5.32 -17.00
CA GLU A 34 -2.87 -4.93 -15.78
C GLU A 34 -3.28 -3.47 -15.95
N ARG A 35 -4.48 -3.26 -16.49
CA ARG A 35 -5.24 -2.04 -16.22
C ARG A 35 -5.06 -1.79 -14.73
N ILE A 36 -4.55 -0.62 -14.36
CA ILE A 36 -4.36 -0.21 -12.96
C ILE A 36 -5.64 -0.61 -12.20
N LYS A 37 -5.61 -1.76 -11.53
CA LYS A 37 -6.74 -2.25 -10.74
C LYS A 37 -6.68 -1.34 -9.54
N LYS A 38 -7.48 -0.29 -9.56
CA LYS A 38 -7.62 0.59 -8.40
C LYS A 38 -8.00 -0.31 -7.24
N LEU A 39 -7.25 -0.19 -6.15
CA LEU A 39 -7.54 -0.92 -4.93
C LEU A 39 -9.00 -0.70 -4.56
N SER A 40 -9.76 -1.79 -4.48
CA SER A 40 -11.15 -1.74 -4.06
C SER A 40 -11.26 -2.12 -2.59
N PHE A 41 -12.37 -1.73 -1.97
CA PHE A 41 -12.62 -2.08 -0.57
C PHE A 41 -12.60 -3.60 -0.33
N SER A 42 -13.15 -4.40 -1.25
CA SER A 42 -13.12 -5.86 -1.16
C SER A 42 -11.71 -6.43 -1.18
N ASP A 43 -10.78 -5.82 -1.92
CA ASP A 43 -9.39 -6.31 -1.94
C ASP A 43 -8.71 -6.20 -0.55
N VAL A 44 -9.25 -5.38 0.36
CA VAL A 44 -8.71 -5.15 1.72
C VAL A 44 -9.44 -5.98 2.79
N VAL A 45 -10.73 -6.26 2.60
CA VAL A 45 -11.56 -6.91 3.62
C VAL A 45 -11.94 -8.36 3.30
N ASP A 46 -11.60 -8.86 2.11
CA ASP A 46 -11.91 -10.24 1.70
C ASP A 46 -10.93 -11.23 2.34
N PHE A 47 -11.17 -11.57 3.61
CA PHE A 47 -10.40 -12.58 4.34
C PHE A 47 -11.31 -13.57 5.04
N GLU A 48 -10.85 -14.82 5.14
CA GLU A 48 -11.57 -15.86 5.88
C GLU A 48 -11.55 -15.55 7.38
N ALA A 49 -12.74 -15.39 7.95
CA ALA A 49 -12.93 -15.04 9.34
C ALA A 49 -12.54 -16.21 10.28
N LYS A 50 -11.41 -16.11 10.99
CA LYS A 50 -10.88 -17.21 11.85
C LYS A 50 -10.95 -16.91 13.35
N GLY A 51 -11.21 -17.94 14.16
CA GLY A 51 -11.22 -17.83 15.63
C GLY A 51 -12.47 -17.13 16.20
N LYS A 52 -12.49 -16.95 17.53
CA LYS A 52 -13.66 -16.45 18.30
C LYS A 52 -13.58 -14.97 18.71
N ALA A 53 -12.39 -14.39 18.71
CA ALA A 53 -12.13 -13.01 19.07
C ALA A 53 -11.26 -12.35 17.99
N THR A 54 -11.44 -11.06 17.77
CA THR A 54 -10.67 -10.27 16.81
C THR A 54 -10.10 -9.05 17.53
N ILE A 55 -8.79 -8.83 17.38
CA ILE A 55 -8.13 -7.63 17.87
C ILE A 55 -7.78 -6.79 16.65
N LEU A 56 -8.39 -5.62 16.55
CA LEU A 56 -7.94 -4.56 15.65
C LEU A 56 -6.99 -3.68 16.45
N HIS A 57 -5.82 -3.41 15.88
CA HIS A 57 -4.78 -2.63 16.56
C HIS A 57 -4.32 -1.50 15.66
N ILE A 58 -4.21 -0.31 16.24
CA ILE A 58 -3.57 0.86 15.65
C ILE A 58 -2.52 1.39 16.62
N CYS A 59 -1.49 2.02 16.07
CA CYS A 59 -0.42 2.64 16.82
C CYS A 59 0.11 3.85 16.05
N ASP A 60 0.73 4.78 16.77
CA ASP A 60 1.58 5.84 16.20
C ASP A 60 0.89 6.63 15.08
N LEU A 61 -0.41 6.92 15.25
CA LEU A 61 -1.20 7.67 14.27
C LEU A 61 -0.61 9.08 14.04
N HIS A 62 0.08 9.62 15.05
CA HIS A 62 0.68 10.95 15.04
C HIS A 62 -0.27 12.04 14.49
N ALA A 63 -1.54 11.97 14.89
CA ALA A 63 -2.60 12.89 14.48
C ALA A 63 -2.85 12.97 12.96
N HIS A 64 -2.41 11.99 12.18
CA HIS A 64 -2.65 11.88 10.74
C HIS A 64 -4.07 11.37 10.44
N ILE A 65 -5.07 12.23 10.66
CA ILE A 65 -6.47 11.89 10.41
C ILE A 65 -6.87 11.92 8.92
N LYS A 66 -6.01 12.49 8.06
CA LYS A 66 -6.20 12.56 6.61
C LYS A 66 -5.24 11.59 5.91
N PRO A 67 -5.61 11.02 4.75
CA PRO A 67 -4.72 10.17 3.97
C PRO A 67 -3.43 10.89 3.56
N LEU A 68 -2.31 10.17 3.55
CA LEU A 68 -1.00 10.66 3.13
C LEU A 68 -0.17 9.57 2.42
N TYR A 69 0.97 9.97 1.88
CA TYR A 69 2.00 9.04 1.41
C TYR A 69 3.00 8.83 2.54
N TRP A 70 3.22 7.58 2.96
CA TRP A 70 4.16 7.24 4.01
C TRP A 70 5.09 6.15 3.51
N ARG A 71 6.38 6.46 3.40
CA ARG A 71 7.40 5.55 2.89
C ARG A 71 8.23 5.01 4.04
N GLU A 72 8.37 3.70 4.10
CA GLU A 72 9.26 3.04 5.06
C GLU A 72 10.73 3.46 4.88
N PRO A 73 11.57 3.38 5.92
CA PRO A 73 12.96 3.79 5.86
C PRO A 73 13.76 2.96 4.85
N SER A 74 14.70 3.60 4.15
CA SER A 74 15.63 2.93 3.24
C SER A 74 16.82 2.29 3.95
N THR A 75 16.99 2.57 5.24
CA THR A 75 18.09 2.05 6.05
C THR A 75 17.66 1.98 7.51
N LEU A 76 17.85 0.82 8.13
CA LEU A 76 17.67 0.60 9.56
C LEU A 76 18.98 0.06 10.14
N ILE A 77 19.75 0.92 10.80
CA ILE A 77 21.04 0.56 11.39
C ILE A 77 20.81 0.04 12.80
N SER A 78 21.43 -1.08 13.13
CA SER A 78 21.28 -1.75 14.42
C SER A 78 22.60 -2.08 15.09
N ALA A 79 22.55 -2.44 16.36
CA ALA A 79 23.69 -3.07 17.03
C ALA A 79 23.97 -4.44 16.39
N LYS A 80 25.23 -4.89 16.41
CA LYS A 80 25.66 -6.12 15.72
C LYS A 80 24.81 -7.36 16.04
N ASN A 81 24.30 -7.48 17.26
CA ASN A 81 23.46 -8.59 17.71
C ASN A 81 22.00 -8.53 17.25
N LEU A 82 21.58 -7.44 16.60
CA LEU A 82 20.21 -7.21 16.11
C LEU A 82 20.14 -7.16 14.58
N VAL A 83 21.26 -7.42 13.90
CA VAL A 83 21.31 -7.42 12.42
C VAL A 83 20.43 -8.56 11.90
N GLY A 84 19.51 -8.23 10.99
CA GLY A 84 18.62 -9.21 10.35
C GLY A 84 17.39 -9.57 11.16
N THR A 85 17.14 -8.94 12.32
CA THR A 85 15.91 -9.17 13.11
C THR A 85 14.80 -8.20 12.69
N PRO A 86 13.51 -8.56 12.85
CA PRO A 86 12.40 -7.63 12.70
C PRO A 86 12.63 -6.33 13.49
N GLY A 87 12.30 -5.19 12.87
CA GLY A 87 12.65 -3.85 13.34
C GLY A 87 13.99 -3.31 12.82
N PHE A 88 14.84 -4.17 12.25
CA PHE A 88 16.14 -3.79 11.67
C PHE A 88 16.38 -4.43 10.29
N ILE A 89 15.31 -4.71 9.56
CA ILE A 89 15.31 -5.18 8.17
C ILE A 89 14.44 -4.22 7.34
N CYS A 90 14.89 -3.89 6.13
CA CYS A 90 14.18 -3.02 5.19
C CYS A 90 14.51 -3.41 3.74
N GLY A 91 13.72 -2.95 2.76
CA GLY A 91 13.97 -3.24 1.35
C GLY A 91 13.91 -4.73 1.05
N ASP A 92 14.81 -5.21 0.18
CA ASP A 92 14.88 -6.60 -0.26
C ASP A 92 15.01 -7.61 0.90
N SER A 93 15.65 -7.21 2.00
CA SER A 93 15.77 -8.06 3.19
C SER A 93 14.44 -8.25 3.91
N PHE A 94 13.61 -7.20 3.98
CA PHE A 94 12.26 -7.30 4.53
C PHE A 94 11.38 -8.15 3.62
N GLU A 95 11.43 -7.88 2.31
CA GLU A 95 10.66 -8.63 1.31
C GLU A 95 10.98 -10.13 1.35
N SER A 96 12.27 -10.48 1.41
CA SER A 96 12.71 -11.87 1.51
C SER A 96 12.29 -12.55 2.81
N TYR A 97 12.31 -11.81 3.93
CA TYR A 97 11.98 -12.37 5.25
C TYR A 97 10.50 -12.70 5.38
N TYR A 98 9.61 -11.85 4.86
CA TYR A 98 8.16 -12.02 4.95
C TYR A 98 7.52 -12.62 3.68
N GLY A 99 8.28 -12.83 2.62
CA GLY A 99 7.76 -13.38 1.35
C GLY A 99 6.89 -12.38 0.58
N ILE A 100 7.27 -11.10 0.60
CA ILE A 100 6.50 -10.03 -0.06
C ILE A 100 6.66 -10.11 -1.57
N GLU A 101 5.53 -10.12 -2.28
CA GLU A 101 5.51 -10.14 -3.74
C GLU A 101 5.79 -8.74 -4.32
N SER A 102 6.60 -8.67 -5.38
CA SER A 102 6.87 -7.42 -6.08
C SER A 102 5.61 -6.85 -6.72
N GLY A 103 5.36 -5.56 -6.52
CA GLY A 103 4.20 -4.84 -7.04
C GLY A 103 2.91 -5.01 -6.24
N SER A 104 2.97 -5.75 -5.13
CA SER A 104 1.86 -6.01 -4.22
C SER A 104 1.52 -4.80 -3.36
N LEU A 105 0.37 -4.89 -2.67
CA LEU A 105 -0.04 -3.89 -1.69
C LEU A 105 0.91 -3.90 -0.48
N ASP A 106 1.35 -5.07 -0.04
CA ASP A 106 2.28 -5.22 1.08
C ASP A 106 3.65 -4.60 0.75
N GLN A 107 4.12 -4.71 -0.51
CA GLN A 107 5.34 -3.99 -0.94
C GLN A 107 5.17 -2.46 -0.81
N TYR A 108 3.97 -1.94 -1.07
CA TYR A 108 3.72 -0.51 -0.95
C TYR A 108 3.69 -0.03 0.50
N PHE A 109 3.18 -0.84 1.43
CA PHE A 109 3.04 -0.49 2.84
C PHE A 109 4.30 -0.75 3.66
N ASP A 110 5.00 -1.86 3.41
CA ASP A 110 6.00 -2.39 4.33
C ASP A 110 7.45 -2.17 3.86
N THR A 111 7.66 -1.55 2.70
CA THR A 111 9.00 -1.29 2.18
C THR A 111 9.06 0.01 1.37
N HIS A 112 10.29 0.44 1.11
CA HIS A 112 10.56 1.62 0.29
C HIS A 112 10.76 1.30 -1.18
N ASN A 113 10.95 0.03 -1.52
CA ASN A 113 11.16 -0.41 -2.88
C ASN A 113 9.96 -0.05 -3.74
N ASN A 114 10.21 0.54 -4.92
CA ASN A 114 9.18 0.94 -5.88
C ASN A 114 8.11 1.91 -5.33
N PHE A 115 8.34 2.57 -4.19
CA PHE A 115 7.33 3.35 -3.49
C PHE A 115 6.65 4.39 -4.39
N GLU A 116 7.40 5.11 -5.23
CA GLU A 116 6.83 6.14 -6.12
C GLU A 116 5.85 5.53 -7.14
N ALA A 117 6.26 4.47 -7.83
CA ALA A 117 5.41 3.78 -8.81
C ALA A 117 4.17 3.16 -8.15
N LEU A 118 4.31 2.61 -6.94
CA LEU A 118 3.19 2.03 -6.20
C LEU A 118 2.29 3.09 -5.57
N ALA A 119 2.82 4.25 -5.18
CA ALA A 119 2.05 5.39 -4.72
C ALA A 119 1.17 5.97 -5.84
N GLU A 120 1.65 5.96 -7.09
CA GLU A 120 0.83 6.29 -8.26
C GLU A 120 -0.28 5.25 -8.51
N LYS A 121 0.04 3.96 -8.33
CA LYS A 121 -0.90 2.85 -8.52
C LYS A 121 -2.00 2.82 -7.45
N PHE A 122 -1.64 2.92 -6.17
CA PHE A 122 -2.52 2.68 -5.02
C PHE A 122 -3.01 3.97 -4.35
N GLY A 123 -2.32 5.10 -4.54
CA GLY A 123 -2.69 6.38 -3.95
C GLY A 123 -2.35 6.48 -2.45
N LYS A 124 -2.91 7.50 -1.80
CA LYS A 124 -2.61 7.80 -0.39
C LYS A 124 -3.17 6.73 0.54
N MET A 125 -2.40 6.39 1.56
CA MET A 125 -2.75 5.45 2.61
C MET A 125 -3.19 6.15 3.91
N GLY A 126 -3.71 5.35 4.85
CA GLY A 126 -4.13 5.82 6.17
C GLY A 126 -5.31 6.80 6.15
N GLY A 127 -5.46 7.54 7.24
CA GLY A 127 -6.58 8.46 7.47
C GLY A 127 -7.83 7.79 8.01
N ILE A 128 -8.50 8.46 8.95
CA ILE A 128 -9.66 7.92 9.68
C ILE A 128 -10.80 7.54 8.73
N ALA A 129 -10.99 8.32 7.66
CA ALA A 129 -12.03 8.07 6.67
C ALA A 129 -11.83 6.76 5.89
N HIS A 130 -10.58 6.30 5.71
CA HIS A 130 -10.30 4.99 5.12
C HIS A 130 -10.42 3.86 6.15
N MET A 131 -9.96 4.10 7.38
CA MET A 131 -9.94 3.08 8.43
C MET A 131 -11.32 2.75 9.00
N LYS A 132 -12.19 3.76 9.20
CA LYS A 132 -13.50 3.58 9.85
C LYS A 132 -14.40 2.58 9.12
N PRO A 133 -14.56 2.61 7.77
CA PRO A 133 -15.33 1.60 7.06
C PRO A 133 -14.78 0.18 7.20
N ILE A 134 -13.45 0.02 7.25
CA ILE A 134 -12.80 -1.28 7.46
C ILE A 134 -13.12 -1.79 8.87
N ILE A 135 -12.92 -0.95 9.89
CA ILE A 135 -13.24 -1.27 11.29
C ILE A 135 -14.71 -1.68 11.45
N ASP A 136 -15.63 -0.92 10.85
CA ASP A 136 -17.07 -1.22 10.91
C ASP A 136 -17.43 -2.52 10.19
N HIS A 137 -16.79 -2.79 9.05
CA HIS A 137 -16.95 -4.04 8.32
C HIS A 137 -16.54 -5.23 9.18
N VAL A 138 -15.35 -5.19 9.77
CA VAL A 138 -14.88 -6.25 10.67
C VAL A 138 -15.80 -6.41 11.87
N LYS A 139 -16.22 -5.31 12.53
CA LYS A 139 -17.17 -5.38 13.65
C LYS A 139 -18.51 -6.01 13.26
N LYS A 140 -19.01 -5.71 12.06
CA LYS A 140 -20.27 -6.27 11.55
C LYS A 140 -20.13 -7.77 11.25
N GLU A 141 -19.06 -8.14 10.55
CA GLU A 141 -18.82 -9.52 10.11
C GLU A 141 -18.52 -10.46 11.28
N ARG A 142 -17.72 -10.00 12.24
CA ARG A 142 -17.23 -10.80 13.38
C ARG A 142 -18.17 -10.77 14.58
N GLY A 143 -19.12 -9.83 14.59
CA GLY A 143 -19.97 -9.49 15.72
C GLY A 143 -19.25 -8.54 16.68
N LYS A 144 -19.85 -7.37 16.95
CA LYS A 144 -19.24 -6.26 17.70
C LYS A 144 -18.65 -6.67 19.05
N GLU A 145 -19.32 -7.56 19.78
CA GLU A 145 -18.90 -8.04 21.10
C GLU A 145 -17.63 -8.91 21.05
N ASN A 146 -17.26 -9.43 19.87
CA ASN A 146 -16.08 -10.25 19.66
C ASN A 146 -14.88 -9.45 19.12
N VAL A 147 -15.03 -8.13 18.94
CA VAL A 147 -14.00 -7.27 18.34
C VAL A 147 -13.57 -6.19 19.32
N LEU A 148 -12.27 -6.14 19.61
CA LEU A 148 -11.66 -5.05 20.37
C LEU A 148 -10.80 -4.20 19.43
N LEU A 149 -11.02 -2.89 19.41
CA LEU A 149 -10.14 -1.93 18.75
C LEU A 149 -9.23 -1.32 19.81
N LEU A 150 -7.93 -1.54 19.67
CA LEU A 150 -6.88 -1.06 20.57
C LEU A 150 -6.05 0.02 19.89
N ASP A 151 -5.86 1.13 20.59
CA ASP A 151 -4.89 2.17 20.23
C ASP A 151 -3.77 2.18 21.28
N SER A 152 -2.53 1.89 20.86
CA SER A 152 -1.39 1.78 21.78
C SER A 152 -0.66 3.10 22.05
N GLY A 153 -1.13 4.23 21.50
CA GLY A 153 -0.59 5.55 21.81
C GLY A 153 0.12 6.24 20.66
N ASP A 154 0.76 7.37 20.98
CA ASP A 154 1.30 8.34 20.02
C ASP A 154 0.27 8.85 18.99
N THR A 155 -0.98 8.96 19.44
CA THR A 155 -2.13 9.31 18.60
C THR A 155 -2.37 10.82 18.49
N TRP A 156 -2.28 11.57 19.59
CA TRP A 156 -2.88 12.92 19.72
C TRP A 156 -2.01 14.09 19.27
N GLN A 157 -0.78 13.85 18.84
CA GLN A 157 0.22 14.88 18.47
C GLN A 157 0.79 14.59 17.08
N GLY A 158 1.36 15.58 16.39
CA GLY A 158 2.15 15.35 15.17
C GLY A 158 1.72 16.17 13.96
N THR A 159 0.52 16.75 13.99
CA THR A 159 -0.01 17.59 12.90
C THR A 159 -0.46 18.97 13.36
N ALA A 160 -0.60 19.89 12.41
CA ALA A 160 -1.17 21.22 12.66
C ALA A 160 -2.59 21.17 13.23
N VAL A 161 -3.39 20.15 12.89
CA VAL A 161 -4.74 19.96 13.44
C VAL A 161 -4.67 19.66 14.93
N ALA A 162 -3.81 18.72 15.34
CA ALA A 162 -3.58 18.43 16.75
C ALA A 162 -3.08 19.66 17.50
N LEU A 163 -2.12 20.40 16.95
CA LEU A 163 -1.61 21.62 17.57
C LEU A 163 -2.70 22.69 17.75
N LYS A 164 -3.50 22.95 16.71
CA LYS A 164 -4.52 24.00 16.73
C LYS A 164 -5.68 23.68 17.68
N THR A 165 -6.00 22.40 17.84
CA THR A 165 -7.12 21.92 18.67
C THR A 165 -6.69 21.40 20.03
N LYS A 166 -5.39 21.44 20.35
CA LYS A 166 -4.80 20.84 21.55
C LYS A 166 -5.18 19.36 21.71
N GLY A 167 -5.19 18.63 20.60
CA GLY A 167 -5.54 17.20 20.53
C GLY A 167 -7.04 16.89 20.50
N ALA A 168 -7.93 17.85 20.77
CA ALA A 168 -9.37 17.59 20.87
C ALA A 168 -9.96 16.96 19.59
N ALA A 169 -9.57 17.43 18.41
CA ALA A 169 -10.06 16.85 17.15
C ALA A 169 -9.61 15.40 16.92
N ILE A 170 -8.55 14.95 17.59
CA ILE A 170 -8.08 13.55 17.48
C ILE A 170 -8.87 12.66 18.42
N VAL A 171 -9.16 13.15 19.64
CA VAL A 171 -10.06 12.48 20.59
C VAL A 171 -11.45 12.33 19.97
N ASP A 172 -11.98 13.39 19.35
CA ASP A 172 -13.27 13.35 18.64
C ASP A 172 -13.28 12.33 17.49
N ALA A 173 -12.13 12.08 16.85
CA ALA A 173 -12.02 11.10 15.77
C ALA A 173 -11.89 9.65 16.27
N GLN A 174 -11.45 9.44 17.51
CA GLN A 174 -11.41 8.12 18.14
C GLN A 174 -12.79 7.67 18.66
N ASN A 175 -13.64 8.62 19.05
CA ASN A 175 -14.99 8.39 19.58
C ASN A 175 -16.00 8.03 18.48
#